data_AF-A0A933X780-F1
#
_entry.id   AF-A0A933X780-F1
#
_cell.length_a   1.000
_cell.length_b   1.000
_cell.length_c   1.000
_cell.angle_alpha   90.00
_cell.angle_beta   90.00
_cell.angle_gamma   90.00
#
_symmetry.space_group_name_H-M   'P 1'
#
loop_
_entity.id
_entity.type
_entity.pdbx_description
1 polymer ?
#
loop_
_entity_poly.entity_id
_entity_poly.type
_entity_poly.pdbx_seq_one_letter_code
_entity_poly.pdbx_strand_id
1 'polypeptide(L)'
;MVAALALPAATRDTDFQRQQLLQDAHQDPAATSPRAARLRYVPTNTLAFRDYALSVMLTQANHLNRQWQLGIAPQIATEHITRLDATPMVAGIAGGITVSNRFRFAFTEGKFVLYQDGLLCWQDTERDISQLKALSKQRSLLSLRQATEIAKQALRGLGLTPAQFRLMETPVTQQYSYTSVDEKAHPVPVFLVQWKPTPKAQFNTIRIEVSGLTKTVVAYENYLAPPLPLPTNYFQMLGISPDRGKWGAQFGYDPHHTAAFEHFARAYAVAQMNHLVQAWQLDYPRLLTTNDIAWFYAKPGTNAPFVCAGFTNRFYLQMMEGFVDLFEDRAHNQSLFSEDPSKLHSRAVMSRKLDEKTAIQLARDTLHRLGLDEKQLRLREPPTVTQVDFPGDKEDETVLLPLYTVAWHFPPGLERKFGEMKALGVQVSAVTKRAVMFANNCPWTPKLPLPTNYLEIIGVTNAPSEAGSKPASK
;
A
#
# COMPACT_ATOMS: atom_id res chain seq x y z
N MET A 1 -67.01 8.26 -24.94
CA MET A 1 -66.23 7.10 -24.48
C MET A 1 -64.92 7.07 -25.23
N VAL A 2 -63.83 7.52 -24.60
CA VAL A 2 -62.46 7.27 -25.08
C VAL A 2 -61.71 6.72 -23.88
N ALA A 3 -61.34 5.45 -23.98
CA ALA A 3 -60.71 4.68 -22.91
C ALA A 3 -59.28 5.20 -22.68
N ALA A 4 -58.97 5.51 -21.42
CA ALA A 4 -57.63 5.76 -20.95
C ALA A 4 -56.80 4.48 -21.08
N LEU A 5 -55.86 4.46 -22.02
CA LEU A 5 -54.81 3.45 -22.11
C LEU A 5 -53.79 3.72 -21.00
N ALA A 6 -53.88 2.91 -19.94
CA ALA A 6 -52.86 2.81 -18.91
C ALA A 6 -51.54 2.31 -19.53
N LEU A 7 -50.46 3.04 -19.32
CA LEU A 7 -49.09 2.62 -19.61
C LEU A 7 -48.64 1.55 -18.60
N PRO A 8 -48.17 0.36 -19.04
CA PRO A 8 -47.45 -0.57 -18.18
C PRO A 8 -45.99 -0.80 -18.66
N ALA A 9 -45.12 -1.21 -17.72
CA ALA A 9 -43.90 -2.01 -17.92
C ALA A 9 -42.50 -1.36 -18.05
N ALA A 10 -42.26 -0.10 -17.65
CA ALA A 10 -40.89 0.44 -17.57
C ALA A 10 -40.15 0.16 -16.24
N THR A 11 -40.88 -0.11 -15.14
CA THR A 11 -40.28 -0.20 -13.79
C THR A 11 -39.72 -1.59 -13.43
N ARG A 12 -40.15 -2.67 -14.11
CA ARG A 12 -39.66 -4.02 -13.81
C ARG A 12 -38.24 -4.29 -14.31
N ASP A 13 -37.83 -3.61 -15.38
CA ASP A 13 -36.50 -3.80 -15.99
C ASP A 13 -35.41 -3.08 -15.16
N THR A 14 -35.71 -1.89 -14.63
CA THR A 14 -34.77 -1.10 -13.83
C THR A 14 -34.38 -1.76 -12.51
N ASP A 15 -35.35 -2.39 -11.82
CA ASP A 15 -35.09 -3.08 -10.55
C ASP A 15 -34.25 -4.35 -10.76
N PHE A 16 -34.52 -5.08 -11.84
CA PHE A 16 -33.76 -6.26 -12.22
C PHE A 16 -32.30 -5.91 -12.54
N GLN A 17 -32.08 -4.89 -13.38
CA GLN A 17 -30.74 -4.40 -13.72
C GLN A 17 -29.97 -3.92 -12.47
N ARG A 18 -30.64 -3.21 -11.56
CA ARG A 18 -30.04 -2.79 -10.29
C ARG A 18 -29.63 -4.00 -9.45
N GLN A 19 -30.50 -4.99 -9.28
CA GLN A 19 -30.17 -6.20 -8.52
C GLN A 19 -29.01 -6.96 -9.13
N GLN A 20 -28.98 -7.10 -10.46
CA GLN A 20 -27.88 -7.75 -11.16
C GLN A 20 -26.56 -7.00 -10.94
N LEU A 21 -26.53 -5.68 -11.11
CA LEU A 21 -25.35 -4.86 -10.85
C LEU A 21 -24.83 -5.01 -9.41
N LEU A 22 -25.74 -5.07 -8.43
CA LEU A 22 -25.38 -5.26 -7.02
C LEU A 22 -24.85 -6.66 -6.73
N GLN A 23 -25.34 -7.69 -7.42
CA GLN A 23 -24.86 -9.07 -7.27
C GLN A 23 -23.46 -9.22 -7.89
N ASP A 24 -23.27 -8.65 -9.08
CA ASP A 24 -22.03 -8.71 -9.87
C ASP A 24 -20.94 -7.76 -9.37
N ALA A 25 -21.23 -6.94 -8.36
CA ALA A 25 -20.27 -5.98 -7.80
C ALA A 25 -18.98 -6.69 -7.35
N HIS A 26 -17.88 -6.33 -8.00
CA HIS A 26 -16.57 -6.91 -7.77
C HIS A 26 -16.08 -6.60 -6.34
N GLN A 27 -15.53 -7.60 -5.66
CA GLN A 27 -14.91 -7.45 -4.34
C GLN A 27 -13.39 -7.38 -4.50
N ASP A 28 -12.74 -6.43 -3.83
CA ASP A 28 -11.28 -6.40 -3.77
C ASP A 28 -10.76 -7.66 -3.03
N PRO A 29 -9.93 -8.52 -3.65
CA PRO A 29 -9.34 -9.68 -2.96
C PRO A 29 -8.52 -9.30 -1.72
N ALA A 30 -7.99 -8.08 -1.65
CA ALA A 30 -7.29 -7.58 -0.47
C ALA A 30 -8.24 -7.40 0.73
N ALA A 31 -9.54 -7.18 0.51
CA ALA A 31 -10.55 -6.98 1.55
C ALA A 31 -10.90 -8.27 2.31
N THR A 32 -10.63 -9.43 1.72
CA THR A 32 -10.77 -10.75 2.36
C THR A 32 -9.43 -11.30 2.85
N SER A 33 -8.33 -10.59 2.61
CA SER A 33 -6.98 -11.02 2.98
C SER A 33 -6.68 -10.75 4.46
N PRO A 34 -5.71 -11.46 5.06
CA PRO A 34 -5.18 -11.12 6.39
C PRO A 34 -4.67 -9.68 6.56
N ARG A 35 -4.36 -8.98 5.45
CA ARG A 35 -3.92 -7.58 5.45
C ARG A 35 -5.10 -6.59 5.44
N ALA A 36 -6.35 -7.06 5.26
CA ALA A 36 -7.56 -6.26 5.16
C ALA A 36 -7.66 -5.23 6.30
N ALA A 37 -7.49 -5.67 7.55
CA ALA A 37 -7.56 -4.79 8.71
C ALA A 37 -6.47 -3.71 8.73
N ARG A 38 -5.24 -4.03 8.29
CA ARG A 38 -4.16 -3.04 8.17
C ARG A 38 -4.52 -1.97 7.14
N LEU A 39 -5.19 -2.37 6.08
CA LEU A 39 -5.69 -1.51 5.02
C LEU A 39 -7.08 -0.91 5.34
N ARG A 40 -7.58 -1.10 6.56
CA ARG A 40 -8.88 -0.58 7.04
C ARG A 40 -10.09 -1.08 6.24
N TYR A 41 -9.96 -2.22 5.57
CA TYR A 41 -11.08 -2.91 4.95
C TYR A 41 -11.95 -3.57 6.02
N VAL A 42 -13.24 -3.63 5.73
CA VAL A 42 -14.22 -4.41 6.48
C VAL A 42 -14.50 -5.70 5.69
N PRO A 43 -14.29 -6.88 6.27
CA PRO A 43 -14.37 -8.16 5.56
C PRO A 43 -15.81 -8.66 5.36
N THR A 44 -16.77 -7.76 5.16
CA THR A 44 -18.18 -8.05 4.92
C THR A 44 -18.67 -7.17 3.79
N ASN A 45 -19.36 -7.70 2.79
CA ASN A 45 -19.88 -6.90 1.70
C ASN A 45 -21.33 -7.29 1.41
N THR A 46 -22.24 -6.72 2.21
CA THR A 46 -23.66 -7.04 2.13
C THR A 46 -24.33 -6.33 0.95
N LEU A 47 -25.46 -6.87 0.48
CA LEU A 47 -26.26 -6.19 -0.54
C LEU A 47 -26.72 -4.79 -0.08
N ALA A 48 -27.06 -4.64 1.21
CA ALA A 48 -27.44 -3.34 1.78
C ALA A 48 -26.31 -2.30 1.67
N PHE A 49 -25.06 -2.70 1.93
CA PHE A 49 -23.92 -1.80 1.75
C PHE A 49 -23.69 -1.46 0.27
N ARG A 50 -23.79 -2.44 -0.64
CA ARG A 50 -23.61 -2.21 -2.07
C ARG A 50 -24.65 -1.24 -2.62
N ASP A 51 -25.90 -1.38 -2.17
CA ASP A 51 -27.00 -0.51 -2.55
C ASP A 51 -26.80 0.94 -2.04
N TYR A 52 -26.35 1.07 -0.78
CA TYR A 52 -25.90 2.35 -0.22
C TYR A 52 -24.74 2.95 -1.03
N ALA A 53 -23.71 2.16 -1.34
CA ALA A 53 -22.53 2.61 -2.06
C ALA A 53 -22.89 3.12 -3.47
N LEU A 54 -23.69 2.34 -4.21
CA LEU A 54 -24.22 2.72 -5.51
C LEU A 54 -24.98 4.05 -5.44
N SER A 55 -25.82 4.23 -4.43
CA SER A 55 -26.61 5.46 -4.24
C SER A 55 -25.73 6.68 -3.96
N VAL A 56 -24.69 6.53 -3.13
CA VAL A 56 -23.70 7.59 -2.88
C VAL A 56 -22.93 7.94 -4.16
N MET A 57 -22.46 6.93 -4.89
CA MET A 57 -21.69 7.12 -6.12
C MET A 57 -22.52 7.81 -7.21
N LEU A 58 -23.77 7.39 -7.42
CA LEU A 58 -24.70 8.04 -8.35
C LEU A 58 -25.02 9.48 -7.94
N THR A 59 -25.20 9.74 -6.64
CA THR A 59 -25.44 11.10 -6.14
C THR A 59 -24.27 12.02 -6.46
N GLN A 60 -23.05 11.58 -6.20
CA GLN A 60 -21.84 12.35 -6.50
C GLN A 60 -21.62 12.51 -8.01
N ALA A 61 -21.78 11.44 -8.79
CA ALA A 61 -21.64 11.49 -10.25
C ALA A 61 -22.64 12.48 -10.88
N ASN A 62 -23.90 12.47 -10.43
CA ASN A 62 -24.91 13.43 -10.87
C ASN A 62 -24.62 14.87 -10.41
N HIS A 63 -24.08 15.04 -9.20
CA HIS A 63 -23.65 16.35 -8.73
C HIS A 63 -22.54 16.91 -9.65
N LEU A 64 -21.51 16.11 -9.92
CA LEU A 64 -20.43 16.49 -10.84
C LEU A 64 -20.93 16.74 -12.27
N ASN A 65 -21.77 15.87 -12.81
CA ASN A 65 -22.30 16.02 -14.17
C ASN A 65 -23.00 17.37 -14.35
N ARG A 66 -23.78 17.80 -13.35
CA ARG A 66 -24.46 19.11 -13.36
C ARG A 66 -23.48 20.27 -13.20
N GLN A 67 -22.53 20.17 -12.28
CA GLN A 67 -21.58 21.26 -12.00
C GLN A 67 -20.57 21.47 -13.12
N TRP A 68 -20.11 20.39 -13.75
CA TRP A 68 -19.01 20.41 -14.71
C TRP A 68 -19.46 20.21 -16.16
N GLN A 69 -20.74 19.94 -16.39
CA GLN A 69 -21.33 19.74 -17.72
C GLN A 69 -20.56 18.66 -18.51
N LEU A 70 -20.42 17.47 -17.91
CA LEU A 70 -19.52 16.42 -18.40
C LEU A 70 -19.93 15.81 -19.75
N GLY A 71 -21.08 16.21 -20.32
CA GLY A 71 -21.60 15.66 -21.56
C GLY A 71 -22.18 14.25 -21.39
N ILE A 72 -22.48 13.85 -20.15
CA ILE A 72 -23.21 12.62 -19.82
C ILE A 72 -24.70 12.95 -19.86
N ALA A 73 -25.57 11.93 -20.05
CA ALA A 73 -27.01 12.08 -19.91
C ALA A 73 -27.37 12.93 -18.67
N PRO A 74 -28.35 13.86 -18.75
CA PRO A 74 -28.61 14.84 -17.69
C PRO A 74 -28.77 14.24 -16.30
N GLN A 75 -29.30 13.02 -16.23
CA GLN A 75 -29.37 12.20 -15.04
C GLN A 75 -28.71 10.84 -15.31
N ILE A 76 -27.62 10.56 -14.61
CA ILE A 76 -26.98 9.26 -14.55
C ILE A 76 -27.85 8.37 -13.67
N ALA A 77 -28.40 7.32 -14.25
CA ALA A 77 -29.18 6.29 -13.59
C ALA A 77 -28.46 4.93 -13.67
N THR A 78 -29.05 3.89 -13.10
CA THR A 78 -28.37 2.60 -12.88
C THR A 78 -28.09 1.87 -14.20
N GLU A 79 -28.98 2.01 -15.18
CA GLU A 79 -28.87 1.47 -16.54
C GLU A 79 -27.67 2.02 -17.33
N HIS A 80 -27.10 3.15 -16.92
CA HIS A 80 -25.91 3.72 -17.54
C HIS A 80 -24.61 3.13 -16.97
N ILE A 81 -24.66 2.38 -15.87
CA ILE A 81 -23.49 1.86 -15.18
C ILE A 81 -23.06 0.56 -15.85
N THR A 82 -21.82 0.55 -16.35
CA THR A 82 -21.21 -0.64 -16.96
C THR A 82 -20.34 -1.41 -15.99
N ARG A 83 -19.94 -0.79 -14.86
CA ARG A 83 -19.15 -1.45 -13.81
C ARG A 83 -19.41 -0.80 -12.45
N LEU A 84 -19.53 -1.64 -11.42
CA LEU A 84 -19.59 -1.25 -10.02
C LEU A 84 -18.53 -2.04 -9.23
N ASP A 85 -17.62 -1.32 -8.58
CA ASP A 85 -16.72 -1.86 -7.56
C ASP A 85 -17.10 -1.22 -6.23
N ALA A 86 -17.45 -2.02 -5.21
CA ALA A 86 -17.81 -1.48 -3.90
C ALA A 86 -17.25 -2.37 -2.79
N THR A 87 -16.26 -1.83 -2.08
CA THR A 87 -15.59 -2.48 -0.96
C THR A 87 -15.74 -1.60 0.28
N PRO A 88 -16.23 -2.15 1.41
CA PRO A 88 -16.40 -1.36 2.61
C PRO A 88 -15.07 -1.17 3.33
N MET A 89 -14.87 0.05 3.78
CA MET A 89 -13.78 0.46 4.66
C MET A 89 -14.37 1.07 5.92
N VAL A 90 -13.53 1.23 6.95
CA VAL A 90 -14.04 1.78 8.21
C VAL A 90 -14.42 3.26 8.11
N ALA A 91 -13.83 3.99 7.16
CA ALA A 91 -14.15 5.39 6.88
C ALA A 91 -15.18 5.56 5.74
N GLY A 92 -15.73 4.47 5.20
CA GLY A 92 -16.75 4.51 4.15
C GLY A 92 -16.39 3.63 2.96
N ILE A 93 -16.67 4.11 1.76
CA ILE A 93 -16.59 3.31 0.53
C ILE A 93 -15.19 3.39 -0.08
N ALA A 94 -14.67 2.25 -0.54
CA ALA A 94 -13.64 2.18 -1.56
C ALA A 94 -14.18 1.50 -2.83
N GLY A 95 -13.79 2.00 -3.99
CA GLY A 95 -14.24 1.50 -5.28
C GLY A 95 -14.78 2.61 -6.17
N GLY A 96 -15.75 2.33 -7.03
CA GLY A 96 -16.29 3.31 -7.95
C GLY A 96 -17.34 2.76 -8.90
N ILE A 97 -17.88 3.66 -9.72
CA ILE A 97 -18.73 3.32 -10.87
C ILE A 97 -18.05 3.74 -12.17
N THR A 98 -18.25 2.93 -13.20
CA THR A 98 -17.99 3.32 -14.59
C THR A 98 -19.30 3.47 -15.33
N VAL A 99 -19.49 4.62 -15.96
CA VAL A 99 -20.68 4.96 -16.75
C VAL A 99 -20.33 4.88 -18.23
N SER A 100 -21.14 4.16 -19.00
CA SER A 100 -20.97 3.97 -20.46
C SER A 100 -19.56 3.52 -20.88
N ASN A 101 -18.89 2.73 -20.04
CA ASN A 101 -17.51 2.28 -20.24
C ASN A 101 -16.49 3.42 -20.48
N ARG A 102 -16.80 4.64 -20.02
CA ARG A 102 -16.01 5.85 -20.32
C ARG A 102 -15.75 6.69 -19.10
N PHE A 103 -16.79 7.03 -18.34
CA PHE A 103 -16.68 7.96 -17.23
C PHE A 103 -16.52 7.20 -15.93
N ARG A 104 -15.36 7.34 -15.29
CA ARG A 104 -15.05 6.68 -14.03
C ARG A 104 -15.18 7.66 -12.88
N PHE A 105 -15.86 7.24 -11.81
CA PHE A 105 -15.97 7.96 -10.55
C PHE A 105 -15.48 7.06 -9.43
N ALA A 106 -14.43 7.43 -8.70
CA ALA A 106 -13.84 6.57 -7.69
C ALA A 106 -13.74 7.21 -6.30
N PHE A 107 -13.79 6.33 -5.31
CA PHE A 107 -13.79 6.61 -3.89
C PHE A 107 -12.70 5.80 -3.18
N THR A 108 -12.11 6.41 -2.17
CA THR A 108 -11.16 5.76 -1.26
C THR A 108 -11.44 6.24 0.15
N GLU A 109 -11.62 5.33 1.10
CA GLU A 109 -11.93 5.66 2.51
C GLU A 109 -13.12 6.65 2.65
N GLY A 110 -14.16 6.48 1.84
CA GLY A 110 -15.35 7.36 1.84
C GLY A 110 -15.14 8.73 1.20
N LYS A 111 -13.94 9.03 0.70
CA LYS A 111 -13.63 10.28 0.00
C LYS A 111 -13.92 10.12 -1.49
N PHE A 112 -14.52 11.12 -2.12
CA PHE A 112 -14.53 11.20 -3.58
C PHE A 112 -13.16 11.68 -4.05
N VAL A 113 -12.38 10.78 -4.66
CA VAL A 113 -10.97 11.05 -4.97
C VAL A 113 -10.67 11.22 -6.44
N LEU A 114 -11.52 10.67 -7.33
CA LEU A 114 -11.20 10.57 -8.74
C LEU A 114 -12.43 10.72 -9.63
N TYR A 115 -12.29 11.53 -10.68
CA TYR A 115 -13.11 11.44 -11.89
C TYR A 115 -12.20 11.34 -13.12
N GLN A 116 -12.56 10.52 -14.09
CA GLN A 116 -11.85 10.38 -15.37
C GLN A 116 -12.82 10.17 -16.52
N ASP A 117 -12.58 10.87 -17.62
CA ASP A 117 -13.11 10.56 -18.95
C ASP A 117 -12.04 9.76 -19.70
N GLY A 118 -12.23 8.44 -19.81
CA GLY A 118 -11.24 7.54 -20.40
C GLY A 118 -10.95 7.76 -21.88
N LEU A 119 -11.69 8.64 -22.57
CA LEU A 119 -11.38 9.04 -23.95
C LEU A 119 -10.50 10.28 -24.06
N LEU A 120 -10.37 11.08 -22.99
CA LEU A 120 -9.73 12.40 -23.06
C LEU A 120 -8.74 12.68 -21.94
N CYS A 121 -8.77 11.91 -20.84
CA CYS A 121 -7.78 12.05 -19.78
C CYS A 121 -6.40 11.60 -20.27
N TRP A 122 -5.35 12.24 -19.76
CA TRP A 122 -3.98 11.96 -20.17
C TRP A 122 -3.56 10.52 -19.84
N GLN A 123 -3.91 10.02 -18.65
CA GLN A 123 -3.48 8.70 -18.18
C GLN A 123 -3.93 7.53 -19.08
N ASP A 124 -5.11 7.63 -19.68
CA ASP A 124 -5.61 6.60 -20.60
C ASP A 124 -5.12 6.87 -22.03
N THR A 125 -5.10 8.15 -22.45
CA THR A 125 -4.68 8.54 -23.80
C THR A 125 -3.19 8.30 -24.04
N GLU A 126 -2.31 8.51 -23.05
CA GLU A 126 -0.86 8.40 -23.22
C GLU A 126 -0.40 6.98 -23.61
N ARG A 127 -1.25 5.98 -23.36
CA ARG A 127 -1.01 4.57 -23.70
C ARG A 127 -1.41 4.22 -25.13
N ASP A 128 -2.21 5.06 -25.79
CA ASP A 128 -2.61 4.92 -27.19
C ASP A 128 -1.91 5.97 -28.06
N ILE A 129 -0.78 5.58 -28.64
CA ILE A 129 0.02 6.43 -29.53
C ILE A 129 -0.81 6.92 -30.74
N SER A 130 -1.73 6.10 -31.25
CA SER A 130 -2.57 6.47 -32.39
C SER A 130 -3.53 7.59 -32.00
N GLN A 131 -4.11 7.51 -30.81
CA GLN A 131 -4.98 8.54 -30.25
C GLN A 131 -4.21 9.84 -29.95
N LEU A 132 -3.03 9.76 -29.33
CA LEU A 132 -2.16 10.92 -29.11
C LEU A 132 -1.84 11.66 -30.41
N LYS A 133 -1.48 10.90 -31.45
CA LYS A 133 -1.16 11.44 -32.78
C LYS A 133 -2.37 12.03 -33.48
N ALA A 134 -3.57 11.51 -33.22
CA ALA A 134 -4.81 12.09 -33.71
C ALA A 134 -5.14 13.40 -32.97
N LEU A 135 -5.03 13.41 -31.65
CA LEU A 135 -5.30 14.58 -30.80
C LEU A 135 -4.32 15.72 -31.05
N SER A 136 -3.04 15.44 -31.29
CA SER A 136 -2.05 16.48 -31.55
C SER A 136 -2.25 17.24 -32.86
N LYS A 137 -3.02 16.66 -33.79
CA LYS A 137 -3.42 17.32 -35.03
C LYS A 137 -4.63 18.24 -34.83
N GLN A 138 -5.31 18.13 -33.69
CA GLN A 138 -6.46 18.97 -33.36
C GLN A 138 -5.98 20.29 -32.76
N ARG A 139 -6.62 21.39 -33.16
CA ARG A 139 -6.34 22.71 -32.61
C ARG A 139 -7.01 22.86 -31.25
N SER A 140 -6.24 23.22 -30.21
CA SER A 140 -6.81 23.60 -28.92
C SER A 140 -7.70 24.85 -29.04
N LEU A 141 -8.89 24.79 -28.44
CA LEU A 141 -9.82 25.92 -28.30
C LEU A 141 -9.60 26.71 -26.99
N LEU A 142 -8.60 26.33 -26.20
CA LEU A 142 -8.25 26.95 -24.93
C LEU A 142 -6.79 27.41 -24.90
N SER A 143 -6.56 28.50 -24.20
CA SER A 143 -5.26 28.92 -23.66
C SER A 143 -5.04 28.35 -22.25
N LEU A 144 -3.79 28.35 -21.77
CA LEU A 144 -3.44 27.98 -20.39
C LEU A 144 -4.27 28.74 -19.34
N ARG A 145 -4.49 30.05 -19.57
CA ARG A 145 -5.30 30.89 -18.67
C ARG A 145 -6.76 30.44 -18.63
N GLN A 146 -7.36 30.13 -19.78
CA GLN A 146 -8.75 29.66 -19.82
C GLN A 146 -8.90 28.28 -19.16
N ALA A 147 -7.96 27.35 -19.40
CA ALA A 147 -7.94 26.06 -18.72
C ALA A 147 -7.81 26.22 -17.20
N THR A 148 -6.96 27.14 -16.74
CA THR A 148 -6.81 27.48 -15.32
C THR A 148 -8.14 27.94 -14.70
N GLU A 149 -8.87 28.82 -15.38
CA GLU A 149 -10.14 29.32 -14.87
C GLU A 149 -11.24 28.25 -14.87
N ILE A 150 -11.31 27.38 -15.88
CA ILE A 150 -12.22 26.23 -15.88
C ILE A 150 -11.92 25.31 -14.68
N ALA A 151 -10.66 24.99 -14.44
CA ALA A 151 -10.27 24.14 -13.32
C ALA A 151 -10.59 24.79 -11.95
N LYS A 152 -10.34 26.10 -11.80
CA LYS A 152 -10.73 26.84 -10.58
C LYS A 152 -12.24 26.84 -10.36
N GLN A 153 -13.02 27.05 -11.41
CA GLN A 153 -14.48 27.00 -11.35
C GLN A 153 -14.96 25.60 -10.97
N ALA A 154 -14.37 24.56 -11.56
CA ALA A 154 -14.69 23.17 -11.23
C ALA A 154 -14.43 22.84 -9.76
N LEU A 155 -13.28 23.26 -9.22
CA LEU A 155 -12.93 23.07 -7.80
C LEU A 155 -13.91 23.81 -6.87
N ARG A 156 -14.23 25.07 -7.20
CA ARG A 156 -15.23 25.85 -6.45
C ARG A 156 -16.64 25.24 -6.54
N GLY A 157 -16.99 24.63 -7.67
CA GLY A 157 -18.26 23.93 -7.86
C GLY A 157 -18.44 22.73 -6.92
N LEU A 158 -17.34 22.16 -6.42
CA LEU A 158 -17.34 21.15 -5.35
C LEU A 158 -17.36 21.75 -3.94
N GLY A 159 -17.44 23.08 -3.79
CA GLY A 159 -17.33 23.77 -2.51
C GLY A 159 -15.93 23.76 -1.90
N LEU A 160 -14.91 23.47 -2.71
CA LEU A 160 -13.52 23.31 -2.26
C LEU A 160 -12.68 24.56 -2.54
N THR A 161 -11.75 24.86 -1.64
CA THR A 161 -10.73 25.91 -1.82
C THR A 161 -9.32 25.38 -1.57
N PRO A 162 -8.29 25.89 -2.27
CA PRO A 162 -6.90 25.49 -2.04
C PRO A 162 -6.45 25.67 -0.58
N ALA A 163 -6.91 26.75 0.07
CA ALA A 163 -6.60 27.08 1.45
C ALA A 163 -7.04 25.99 2.46
N GLN A 164 -8.21 25.34 2.24
CA GLN A 164 -8.69 24.24 3.10
C GLN A 164 -7.68 23.10 3.20
N PHE A 165 -6.86 22.92 2.16
CA PHE A 165 -5.89 21.84 2.04
C PHE A 165 -4.43 22.30 2.16
N ARG A 166 -4.20 23.55 2.60
CA ARG A 166 -2.86 24.16 2.70
C ARG A 166 -2.08 24.10 1.38
N LEU A 167 -2.78 24.25 0.26
CA LEU A 167 -2.21 24.33 -1.08
C LEU A 167 -1.92 25.77 -1.46
N MET A 168 -1.01 25.98 -2.41
CA MET A 168 -0.78 27.30 -3.00
C MET A 168 -2.06 27.80 -3.69
N GLU A 169 -2.38 29.10 -3.55
CA GLU A 169 -3.58 29.68 -4.20
C GLU A 169 -3.53 29.62 -5.72
N THR A 170 -2.34 29.86 -6.30
CA THR A 170 -2.11 29.82 -7.74
C THR A 170 -1.67 28.42 -8.17
N PRO A 171 -2.44 27.72 -9.02
CA PRO A 171 -2.01 26.43 -9.55
C PRO A 171 -0.93 26.59 -10.61
N VAL A 172 -0.13 25.54 -10.77
CA VAL A 172 0.75 25.38 -11.94
C VAL A 172 -0.10 24.82 -13.08
N THR A 173 -0.02 25.44 -14.25
CA THR A 173 -0.77 25.00 -15.43
C THR A 173 0.17 24.74 -16.59
N GLN A 174 0.02 23.59 -17.22
CA GLN A 174 0.81 23.18 -18.39
C GLN A 174 -0.07 22.46 -19.41
N GLN A 175 0.34 22.49 -20.67
CA GLN A 175 -0.26 21.69 -21.72
C GLN A 175 0.56 20.41 -21.89
N TYR A 176 -0.11 19.27 -21.99
CA TYR A 176 0.57 18.02 -22.29
C TYR A 176 1.13 18.02 -23.72
N SER A 177 2.22 17.28 -23.93
CA SER A 177 2.79 17.01 -25.23
C SER A 177 3.14 15.53 -25.34
N TYR A 178 3.10 14.99 -26.55
CA TYR A 178 3.65 13.66 -26.85
C TYR A 178 4.90 13.81 -27.71
N THR A 179 5.91 12.97 -27.45
CA THR A 179 7.13 12.92 -28.26
C THR A 179 6.97 11.86 -29.34
N SER A 180 7.12 12.25 -30.60
CA SER A 180 7.07 11.33 -31.73
C SER A 180 8.37 10.52 -31.88
N VAL A 181 8.39 9.58 -32.82
CA VAL A 181 9.57 8.73 -33.12
C VAL A 181 10.77 9.56 -33.58
N ASP A 182 10.54 10.71 -34.21
CA ASP A 182 11.56 11.69 -34.61
C ASP A 182 11.95 12.66 -33.48
N GLU A 183 11.65 12.31 -32.22
CA GLU A 183 11.98 13.05 -31.00
C GLU A 183 11.38 14.48 -30.91
N LYS A 184 10.39 14.78 -31.75
CA LYS A 184 9.69 16.06 -31.73
C LYS A 184 8.53 16.04 -30.76
N ALA A 185 8.48 17.05 -29.89
CA ALA A 185 7.35 17.26 -29.00
C ALA A 185 6.19 17.91 -29.76
N HIS A 186 5.03 17.27 -29.70
CA HIS A 186 3.79 17.76 -30.29
C HIS A 186 2.77 18.05 -29.18
N PRO A 187 2.23 19.27 -29.11
CA PRO A 187 1.24 19.62 -28.08
C PRO A 187 -0.05 18.83 -28.30
N VAL A 188 -0.65 18.39 -27.20
CA VAL A 188 -1.94 17.70 -27.16
C VAL A 188 -2.96 18.65 -26.51
N PRO A 189 -4.20 18.75 -26.98
CA PRO A 189 -5.21 19.67 -26.44
C PRO A 189 -5.77 19.17 -25.08
N VAL A 190 -4.88 18.86 -24.13
CA VAL A 190 -5.20 18.50 -22.74
C VAL A 190 -4.29 19.32 -21.83
N PHE A 191 -4.88 19.99 -20.86
CA PHE A 191 -4.18 20.88 -19.93
C PHE A 191 -4.23 20.31 -18.52
N LEU A 192 -3.07 20.19 -17.88
CA LEU A 192 -2.96 19.88 -16.46
C LEU A 192 -2.96 21.18 -15.66
N VAL A 193 -3.86 21.28 -14.69
CA VAL A 193 -3.89 22.33 -13.67
C VAL A 193 -3.67 21.65 -12.31
N GLN A 194 -2.60 22.05 -11.61
CA GLN A 194 -2.17 21.39 -10.39
C GLN A 194 -1.94 22.39 -9.25
N TRP A 195 -2.62 22.18 -8.13
CA TRP A 195 -2.38 22.90 -6.88
C TRP A 195 -1.35 22.15 -6.03
N LYS A 196 -0.17 22.76 -5.88
CA LYS A 196 0.94 22.21 -5.11
C LYS A 196 0.79 22.52 -3.61
N PRO A 197 1.32 21.68 -2.70
CA PRO A 197 1.35 21.98 -1.28
C PRO A 197 2.16 23.25 -1.03
N THR A 198 1.77 24.01 0.00
CA THR A 198 2.64 25.07 0.54
C THR A 198 3.92 24.45 1.10
N PRO A 199 5.03 25.22 1.22
CA PRO A 199 6.29 24.69 1.78
C PRO A 199 6.17 24.09 3.19
N LYS A 200 5.09 24.42 3.93
CA LYS A 200 4.80 23.93 5.28
C LYS A 200 3.85 22.72 5.31
N ALA A 201 3.30 22.31 4.17
CA ALA A 201 2.39 21.17 4.07
C ALA A 201 3.15 19.93 3.58
N GLN A 202 2.81 18.77 4.15
CA GLN A 202 3.29 17.48 3.67
C GLN A 202 2.45 17.00 2.47
N PHE A 203 3.06 16.10 1.70
CA PHE A 203 2.71 15.53 0.40
C PHE A 203 1.22 15.48 -0.01
N ASN A 204 1.01 15.48 -1.34
CA ASN A 204 -0.23 15.42 -2.13
C ASN A 204 -0.63 16.75 -2.80
N THR A 205 -1.25 16.64 -3.97
CA THR A 205 -1.68 17.76 -4.81
C THR A 205 -3.11 17.53 -5.27
N ILE A 206 -3.85 18.61 -5.56
CA ILE A 206 -5.08 18.50 -6.35
C ILE A 206 -4.70 18.66 -7.83
N ARG A 207 -5.17 17.73 -8.66
CA ARG A 207 -4.94 17.75 -10.11
C ARG A 207 -6.27 17.77 -10.85
N ILE A 208 -6.37 18.65 -11.84
CA ILE A 208 -7.51 18.73 -12.75
C ILE A 208 -6.97 18.77 -14.17
N GLU A 209 -7.51 17.91 -15.03
CA GLU A 209 -7.24 17.97 -16.46
C GLU A 209 -8.42 18.57 -17.19
N VAL A 210 -8.15 19.51 -18.08
CA VAL A 210 -9.15 20.20 -18.90
C VAL A 210 -8.88 19.93 -20.37
N SER A 211 -9.90 19.49 -21.09
CA SER A 211 -9.80 19.29 -22.54
C SER A 211 -9.88 20.62 -23.27
N GLY A 212 -8.87 20.88 -24.09
CA GLY A 212 -8.84 21.98 -25.04
C GLY A 212 -9.84 21.83 -26.18
N LEU A 213 -10.43 20.64 -26.38
CA LEU A 213 -11.40 20.38 -27.45
C LEU A 213 -12.83 20.64 -26.98
N THR A 214 -13.19 20.11 -25.82
CA THR A 214 -14.56 20.18 -25.28
C THR A 214 -14.75 21.33 -24.29
N LYS A 215 -13.65 21.93 -23.82
CA LYS A 215 -13.65 22.96 -22.77
C LYS A 215 -14.26 22.47 -21.44
N THR A 216 -14.17 21.17 -21.17
CA THR A 216 -14.69 20.53 -19.96
C THR A 216 -13.57 19.87 -19.15
N VAL A 217 -13.86 19.57 -17.89
CA VAL A 217 -13.00 18.74 -17.05
C VAL A 217 -13.05 17.30 -17.56
N VAL A 218 -11.87 16.69 -17.76
CA VAL A 218 -11.71 15.31 -18.22
C VAL A 218 -10.98 14.43 -17.22
N ALA A 219 -10.30 15.02 -16.23
CA ALA A 219 -9.85 14.30 -15.06
C ALA A 219 -9.84 15.19 -13.83
N TYR A 220 -10.05 14.58 -12.68
CA TYR A 220 -9.95 15.20 -11.36
C TYR A 220 -9.34 14.18 -10.39
N GLU A 221 -8.35 14.59 -9.61
CA GLU A 221 -7.71 13.77 -8.58
C GLU A 221 -7.50 14.59 -7.30
N ASN A 222 -8.05 14.12 -6.18
CA ASN A 222 -7.96 14.78 -4.87
C ASN A 222 -8.02 13.78 -3.69
N TYR A 223 -6.88 13.28 -3.25
CA TYR A 223 -6.79 12.43 -2.04
C TYR A 223 -6.89 13.23 -0.72
N LEU A 224 -6.85 14.56 -0.79
CA LEU A 224 -6.99 15.45 0.36
C LEU A 224 -8.47 15.69 0.72
N ALA A 225 -9.41 15.32 -0.15
CA ALA A 225 -10.84 15.46 0.10
C ALA A 225 -11.24 14.86 1.47
N PRO A 226 -12.13 15.53 2.23
CA PRO A 226 -12.68 14.95 3.44
C PRO A 226 -13.56 13.73 3.08
N PRO A 227 -13.64 12.72 3.96
CA PRO A 227 -14.57 11.62 3.76
C PRO A 227 -16.02 12.12 3.86
N LEU A 228 -16.91 11.52 3.08
CA LEU A 228 -18.34 11.77 3.20
C LEU A 228 -18.84 11.28 4.57
N PRO A 229 -19.81 11.98 5.21
CA PRO A 229 -20.40 11.51 6.45
C PRO A 229 -21.00 10.11 6.29
N LEU A 230 -20.70 9.22 7.24
CA LEU A 230 -21.28 7.88 7.27
C LEU A 230 -22.72 7.96 7.80
N PRO A 231 -23.66 7.19 7.23
CA PRO A 231 -24.98 7.05 7.82
C PRO A 231 -24.86 6.34 9.19
N THR A 232 -25.75 6.67 10.13
CA THR A 232 -25.72 6.14 11.49
C THR A 232 -25.84 4.61 11.55
N ASN A 233 -26.48 4.01 10.56
CA ASN A 233 -26.63 2.56 10.40
C ASN A 233 -25.53 1.92 9.53
N TYR A 234 -24.43 2.61 9.21
CA TYR A 234 -23.38 2.10 8.30
C TYR A 234 -22.87 0.70 8.70
N PHE A 235 -22.49 0.52 9.95
CA PHE A 235 -21.99 -0.77 10.44
C PHE A 235 -23.10 -1.82 10.55
N GLN A 236 -24.34 -1.42 10.84
CA GLN A 236 -25.49 -2.33 10.81
C GLN A 236 -25.75 -2.86 9.41
N MET A 237 -25.64 -2.02 8.37
CA MET A 237 -25.76 -2.46 6.97
C MET A 237 -24.70 -3.51 6.63
N LEU A 238 -23.50 -3.39 7.20
CA LEU A 238 -22.42 -4.37 7.03
C LEU A 238 -22.63 -5.66 7.83
N GLY A 239 -23.63 -5.71 8.73
CA GLY A 239 -23.86 -6.85 9.61
C GLY A 239 -22.84 -6.93 10.77
N ILE A 240 -22.28 -5.78 11.18
CA ILE A 240 -21.20 -5.74 12.18
C ILE A 240 -21.50 -4.75 13.30
N SER A 241 -20.86 -4.96 14.44
CA SER A 241 -20.93 -4.04 15.57
C SER A 241 -20.32 -2.66 15.20
N PRO A 242 -20.90 -1.52 15.61
CA PRO A 242 -20.23 -0.23 15.49
C PRO A 242 -19.01 -0.11 16.43
N ASP A 243 -18.97 -0.93 17.49
CA ASP A 243 -17.81 -1.06 18.37
C ASP A 243 -16.75 -1.95 17.69
N ARG A 244 -15.64 -1.33 17.26
CA ARG A 244 -14.52 -1.99 16.60
C ARG A 244 -13.84 -3.03 17.48
N GLY A 245 -13.87 -2.89 18.81
CA GLY A 245 -13.26 -3.87 19.72
C GLY A 245 -13.89 -5.25 19.62
N LYS A 246 -15.11 -5.35 19.06
CA LYS A 246 -15.79 -6.63 18.81
C LYS A 246 -15.43 -7.28 17.47
N TRP A 247 -14.74 -6.57 16.59
CA TRP A 247 -14.36 -7.07 15.27
C TRP A 247 -13.27 -8.14 15.38
N GLY A 248 -12.45 -8.08 16.44
CA GLY A 248 -11.51 -9.12 16.87
C GLY A 248 -12.18 -10.47 16.92
N ALA A 249 -13.22 -10.58 17.74
CA ALA A 249 -13.98 -11.81 17.88
C ALA A 249 -14.78 -12.17 16.62
N GLN A 250 -15.33 -11.19 15.89
CA GLN A 250 -16.21 -11.47 14.75
C GLN A 250 -15.43 -11.94 13.50
N PHE A 251 -14.21 -11.44 13.28
CA PHE A 251 -13.47 -11.66 12.04
C PHE A 251 -12.02 -12.11 12.22
N GLY A 252 -11.52 -12.20 13.45
CA GLY A 252 -10.09 -12.41 13.69
C GLY A 252 -9.24 -11.21 13.25
N TYR A 253 -9.76 -9.98 13.41
CA TYR A 253 -9.09 -8.73 13.01
C TYR A 253 -9.16 -7.68 14.13
N ASP A 254 -8.16 -6.80 14.21
CA ASP A 254 -7.98 -5.79 15.27
C ASP A 254 -7.34 -6.35 16.56
N PRO A 255 -6.14 -6.95 16.44
CA PRO A 255 -5.43 -7.43 17.61
C PRO A 255 -5.04 -6.26 18.51
N HIS A 256 -5.30 -6.40 19.80
CA HIS A 256 -5.07 -5.37 20.80
C HIS A 256 -3.63 -5.39 21.30
N HIS A 257 -3.06 -4.20 21.45
CA HIS A 257 -1.78 -4.02 22.12
C HIS A 257 -1.99 -4.12 23.64
N THR A 258 -2.21 -5.34 24.13
CA THR A 258 -2.41 -5.62 25.55
C THR A 258 -1.07 -5.63 26.30
N ALA A 259 -1.09 -5.53 27.63
CA ALA A 259 0.11 -5.73 28.45
C ALA A 259 0.67 -7.17 28.30
N ALA A 260 -0.21 -8.16 28.12
CA ALA A 260 0.18 -9.54 27.85
C ALA A 260 0.92 -9.65 26.51
N PHE A 261 0.45 -8.94 25.47
CA PHE A 261 1.12 -8.87 24.19
C PHE A 261 2.49 -8.19 24.30
N GLU A 262 2.60 -7.06 24.99
CA GLU A 262 3.87 -6.37 25.20
C GLU A 262 4.90 -7.30 25.88
N HIS A 263 4.49 -8.02 26.92
CA HIS A 263 5.34 -8.98 27.61
C HIS A 263 5.77 -10.14 26.69
N PHE A 264 4.81 -10.74 25.98
CA PHE A 264 5.08 -11.78 24.98
C PHE A 264 6.04 -11.30 23.91
N ALA A 265 5.81 -10.12 23.31
CA ALA A 265 6.60 -9.62 22.20
C ALA A 265 8.05 -9.33 22.59
N ARG A 266 8.29 -8.86 23.82
CA ARG A 266 9.65 -8.68 24.38
C ARG A 266 10.36 -10.01 24.61
N ALA A 267 9.69 -10.96 25.25
CA ALA A 267 10.23 -12.30 25.46
C ALA A 267 10.54 -13.00 24.13
N TYR A 268 9.63 -12.86 23.16
CA TYR A 268 9.76 -13.37 21.80
C TYR A 268 10.95 -12.75 21.07
N ALA A 269 11.13 -11.42 21.12
CA ALA A 269 12.29 -10.73 20.55
C ALA A 269 13.62 -11.21 21.15
N VAL A 270 13.68 -11.34 22.48
CA VAL A 270 14.86 -11.84 23.21
C VAL A 270 15.19 -13.27 22.80
N ALA A 271 14.18 -14.14 22.70
CA ALA A 271 14.37 -15.53 22.28
C ALA A 271 14.95 -15.62 20.86
N GLN A 272 14.40 -14.87 19.91
CA GLN A 272 14.88 -14.87 18.52
C GLN A 272 16.29 -14.25 18.40
N MET A 273 16.56 -13.17 19.12
CA MET A 273 17.89 -12.57 19.15
C MET A 273 18.94 -13.52 19.74
N ASN A 274 18.64 -14.19 20.86
CA ASN A 274 19.54 -15.20 21.43
C ASN A 274 19.77 -16.37 20.48
N HIS A 275 18.73 -16.84 19.77
CA HIS A 275 18.88 -17.87 18.75
C HIS A 275 19.87 -17.44 17.65
N LEU A 276 19.74 -16.22 17.13
CA LEU A 276 20.66 -15.66 16.12
C LEU A 276 22.10 -15.54 16.63
N VAL A 277 22.29 -14.97 17.83
CA VAL A 277 23.61 -14.82 18.48
C VAL A 277 24.28 -16.19 18.64
N GLN A 278 23.54 -17.20 19.08
CA GLN A 278 24.06 -18.57 19.25
C GLN A 278 24.33 -19.26 17.91
N ALA A 279 23.36 -19.27 17.00
CA ALA A 279 23.47 -19.93 15.70
C ALA A 279 24.68 -19.41 14.91
N TRP A 280 24.89 -18.10 14.92
CA TRP A 280 26.00 -17.47 14.19
C TRP A 280 27.27 -17.29 15.02
N GLN A 281 27.27 -17.80 16.25
CA GLN A 281 28.39 -17.75 17.17
C GLN A 281 28.92 -16.32 17.33
N LEU A 282 28.04 -15.33 17.41
CA LEU A 282 28.44 -13.93 17.56
C LEU A 282 29.15 -13.75 18.91
N ASP A 283 30.21 -12.95 18.92
CA ASP A 283 30.99 -12.72 20.14
C ASP A 283 30.20 -11.81 21.09
N TYR A 284 29.37 -12.42 21.94
CA TYR A 284 28.59 -11.73 22.96
C TYR A 284 28.63 -12.55 24.25
N PRO A 285 29.03 -11.96 25.38
CA PRO A 285 29.54 -12.72 26.53
C PRO A 285 28.47 -13.47 27.34
N ARG A 286 27.18 -13.22 27.11
CA ARG A 286 26.07 -13.83 27.85
C ARG A 286 24.79 -13.84 27.04
N LEU A 287 23.76 -14.54 27.51
CA LEU A 287 22.43 -14.41 26.93
C LEU A 287 21.85 -13.02 27.16
N LEU A 288 21.15 -12.53 26.15
CA LEU A 288 20.35 -11.32 26.21
C LEU A 288 19.07 -11.58 27.01
N THR A 289 18.62 -10.54 27.68
CA THR A 289 17.42 -10.49 28.51
C THR A 289 16.55 -9.31 28.08
N THR A 290 15.35 -9.19 28.64
CA THR A 290 14.49 -8.02 28.37
C THR A 290 15.09 -6.70 28.84
N ASN A 291 16.04 -6.73 29.79
CA ASN A 291 16.75 -5.54 30.28
C ASN A 291 17.79 -5.04 29.27
N ASP A 292 18.17 -5.87 28.30
CA ASP A 292 19.13 -5.50 27.26
C ASP A 292 18.48 -4.75 26.09
N ILE A 293 17.15 -4.64 26.08
CA ILE A 293 16.39 -3.93 25.05
C ILE A 293 16.55 -2.42 25.27
N ALA A 294 17.33 -1.76 24.40
CA ALA A 294 17.57 -0.32 24.42
C ALA A 294 16.37 0.48 23.89
N TRP A 295 15.68 -0.06 22.88
CA TRP A 295 14.43 0.47 22.37
C TRP A 295 13.57 -0.67 21.80
N PHE A 296 12.26 -0.48 21.81
CA PHE A 296 11.31 -1.52 21.44
C PHE A 296 10.09 -0.92 20.78
N TYR A 297 9.63 -1.57 19.71
CA TYR A 297 8.34 -1.32 19.10
C TYR A 297 7.75 -2.65 18.64
N ALA A 298 6.51 -2.91 19.03
CA ALA A 298 5.77 -4.07 18.57
C ALA A 298 4.36 -3.68 18.19
N LYS A 299 3.79 -4.39 17.22
CA LYS A 299 2.38 -4.29 16.86
C LYS A 299 1.82 -5.69 16.73
N PRO A 300 0.70 -6.01 17.40
CA PRO A 300 0.14 -7.35 17.32
C PRO A 300 -0.47 -7.57 15.92
N GLY A 301 -0.53 -8.82 15.50
CA GLY A 301 -1.05 -9.22 14.20
C GLY A 301 -1.56 -10.65 14.30
N THR A 302 -2.78 -10.94 13.85
CA THR A 302 -3.43 -12.24 14.12
C THR A 302 -2.66 -13.47 13.63
N ASN A 303 -1.91 -13.34 12.55
CA ASN A 303 -1.06 -14.43 12.04
C ASN A 303 0.42 -14.31 12.45
N ALA A 304 0.85 -13.14 12.89
CA ALA A 304 2.21 -12.85 13.32
C ALA A 304 2.30 -11.41 13.85
N PRO A 305 3.04 -11.18 14.96
CA PRO A 305 3.35 -9.83 15.38
C PRO A 305 4.35 -9.17 14.43
N PHE A 306 4.31 -7.84 14.38
CA PHE A 306 5.44 -7.02 13.94
C PHE A 306 6.27 -6.68 15.18
N VAL A 307 7.58 -6.88 15.13
CA VAL A 307 8.47 -6.56 16.25
C VAL A 307 9.75 -5.95 15.71
N CYS A 308 10.14 -4.79 16.23
CA CYS A 308 11.43 -4.16 16.04
C CYS A 308 12.06 -3.89 17.41
N ALA A 309 13.32 -4.29 17.60
CA ALA A 309 14.02 -4.11 18.85
C ALA A 309 15.51 -3.84 18.63
N GLY A 310 16.06 -2.91 19.42
CA GLY A 310 17.50 -2.72 19.54
C GLY A 310 18.01 -3.28 20.86
N PHE A 311 19.12 -4.01 20.84
CA PHE A 311 19.72 -4.61 22.03
C PHE A 311 21.12 -4.03 22.28
N THR A 312 21.32 -3.48 23.48
CA THR A 312 22.60 -2.88 23.95
C THR A 312 23.28 -1.95 22.94
N ASN A 313 22.50 -1.23 22.12
CA ASN A 313 22.94 -0.44 20.96
C ASN A 313 23.78 -1.19 19.90
N ARG A 314 23.91 -2.51 20.02
CA ARG A 314 24.72 -3.36 19.15
C ARG A 314 23.86 -4.12 18.16
N PHE A 315 22.84 -4.83 18.64
CA PHE A 315 22.03 -5.65 17.75
C PHE A 315 20.74 -4.94 17.36
N TYR A 316 20.36 -5.11 16.10
CA TYR A 316 19.04 -4.74 15.59
C TYR A 316 18.29 -6.01 15.19
N LEU A 317 17.02 -6.09 15.57
CA LEU A 317 16.10 -7.14 15.12
C LEU A 317 14.82 -6.52 14.58
N GLN A 318 14.39 -7.01 13.44
CA GLN A 318 13.06 -6.78 12.88
C GLN A 318 12.45 -8.10 12.44
N MET A 319 11.21 -8.31 12.86
CA MET A 319 10.40 -9.47 12.51
C MET A 319 9.10 -9.00 11.89
N MET A 320 8.82 -9.54 10.71
CA MET A 320 7.61 -9.26 9.94
C MET A 320 7.01 -10.56 9.44
N GLU A 321 5.69 -10.61 9.39
CA GLU A 321 4.93 -11.72 8.78
C GLU A 321 5.25 -13.13 9.31
N GLY A 322 5.87 -13.19 10.49
CA GLY A 322 6.19 -14.42 11.20
C GLY A 322 7.62 -14.90 11.00
N PHE A 323 8.52 -14.13 10.41
CA PHE A 323 9.95 -14.52 10.29
C PHE A 323 10.86 -13.33 10.63
N VAL A 324 12.16 -13.60 10.76
CA VAL A 324 13.18 -12.55 10.88
C VAL A 324 13.36 -11.91 9.51
N ASP A 325 13.00 -10.63 9.43
CA ASP A 325 13.03 -9.83 8.21
C ASP A 325 14.36 -9.09 8.08
N LEU A 326 14.86 -8.52 9.18
CA LEU A 326 16.17 -7.87 9.24
C LEU A 326 16.86 -8.14 10.58
N PHE A 327 18.16 -8.46 10.51
CA PHE A 327 19.07 -8.47 11.64
C PHE A 327 20.34 -7.69 11.30
N GLU A 328 20.91 -6.99 12.29
CA GLU A 328 22.23 -6.37 12.19
C GLU A 328 23.04 -6.54 13.48
N ASP A 329 24.33 -6.84 13.35
CA ASP A 329 25.36 -6.63 14.38
C ASP A 329 26.12 -5.33 14.06
N ARG A 330 25.68 -4.22 14.65
CA ARG A 330 26.25 -2.88 14.42
C ARG A 330 27.70 -2.75 14.83
N ALA A 331 28.22 -3.64 15.68
CA ALA A 331 29.64 -3.63 16.02
C ALA A 331 30.54 -4.13 14.88
N HIS A 332 29.96 -4.79 13.86
CA HIS A 332 30.70 -5.47 12.80
C HIS A 332 30.11 -5.28 11.40
N ASN A 333 29.01 -4.54 11.22
CA ASN A 333 28.42 -4.22 9.92
C ASN A 333 28.88 -2.84 9.40
N GLN A 334 28.28 -2.41 8.28
CA GLN A 334 28.56 -1.10 7.67
C GLN A 334 28.22 0.10 8.57
N SER A 335 27.20 0.00 9.42
CA SER A 335 26.71 1.11 10.25
C SER A 335 27.77 1.59 11.26
N LEU A 336 28.68 0.72 11.68
CA LEU A 336 29.83 1.08 12.52
C LEU A 336 30.66 2.21 11.91
N PHE A 337 30.87 2.17 10.59
CA PHE A 337 31.73 3.10 9.87
C PHE A 337 31.04 4.46 9.66
N SER A 338 29.72 4.47 9.58
CA SER A 338 28.93 5.70 9.52
C SER A 338 28.92 6.46 10.84
N GLU A 339 28.95 5.76 11.98
CA GLU A 339 28.94 6.38 13.31
C GLU A 339 30.31 6.90 13.75
N ASP A 340 31.41 6.32 13.24
CA ASP A 340 32.77 6.69 13.61
C ASP A 340 33.76 6.54 12.41
N PRO A 341 33.88 7.56 11.56
CA PRO A 341 34.76 7.54 10.39
C PRO A 341 36.24 7.28 10.73
N SER A 342 36.68 7.61 11.96
CA SER A 342 38.06 7.35 12.39
C SER A 342 38.40 5.86 12.46
N LYS A 343 37.38 4.99 12.63
CA LYS A 343 37.52 3.52 12.58
C LYS A 343 37.63 2.98 11.16
N LEU A 344 37.31 3.78 10.14
CA LEU A 344 37.41 3.40 8.72
C LEU A 344 38.88 3.12 8.37
N HIS A 345 39.80 4.02 8.72
CA HIS A 345 41.20 3.93 8.31
C HIS A 345 41.95 2.76 8.99
N SER A 346 41.68 2.49 10.27
CA SER A 346 42.35 1.39 11.00
C SER A 346 41.86 -0.01 10.59
N ARG A 347 40.64 -0.13 10.05
CA ARG A 347 40.04 -1.42 9.64
C ARG A 347 40.00 -1.65 8.13
N ALA A 348 39.94 -0.60 7.30
CA ALA A 348 40.06 -0.71 5.84
C ALA A 348 41.45 -1.22 5.40
N VAL A 349 42.48 -1.00 6.23
CA VAL A 349 43.85 -1.50 6.01
C VAL A 349 44.00 -3.00 6.33
N MET A 350 42.97 -3.65 6.90
CA MET A 350 43.01 -5.11 7.09
C MET A 350 42.90 -5.81 5.74
N SER A 351 44.03 -6.28 5.22
CA SER A 351 44.22 -6.99 3.93
C SER A 351 43.49 -8.33 3.79
N ARG A 352 42.55 -8.65 4.68
CA ARG A 352 41.80 -9.91 4.66
C ARG A 352 40.70 -9.79 3.61
N LYS A 353 41.00 -10.27 2.40
CA LYS A 353 39.99 -10.54 1.37
C LYS A 353 39.38 -11.92 1.61
N LEU A 354 38.06 -12.02 1.52
CA LEU A 354 37.40 -13.29 1.27
C LEU A 354 37.32 -13.45 -0.24
N ASP A 355 37.62 -14.65 -0.74
CA ASP A 355 37.19 -14.98 -2.09
C ASP A 355 35.66 -15.18 -2.12
N GLU A 356 35.05 -15.02 -3.30
CA GLU A 356 33.60 -15.10 -3.46
C GLU A 356 33.05 -16.46 -3.01
N LYS A 357 33.78 -17.55 -3.26
CA LYS A 357 33.38 -18.91 -2.88
C LYS A 357 33.27 -19.04 -1.37
N THR A 358 34.21 -18.49 -0.62
CA THR A 358 34.23 -18.49 0.84
C THR A 358 33.12 -17.61 1.39
N ALA A 359 32.88 -16.43 0.80
CA ALA A 359 31.76 -15.57 1.19
C ALA A 359 30.41 -16.28 1.00
N ILE A 360 30.20 -16.93 -0.15
CA ILE A 360 29.00 -17.74 -0.43
C ILE A 360 28.87 -18.87 0.58
N GLN A 361 29.94 -19.61 0.86
CA GLN A 361 29.88 -20.73 1.80
C GLN A 361 29.49 -20.26 3.20
N LEU A 362 30.10 -19.17 3.70
CA LEU A 362 29.74 -18.58 4.99
C LEU A 362 28.27 -18.14 5.03
N ALA A 363 27.78 -17.54 3.95
CA ALA A 363 26.38 -17.13 3.86
C ALA A 363 25.42 -18.34 3.83
N ARG A 364 25.76 -19.42 3.12
CA ARG A 364 24.98 -20.68 3.12
C ARG A 364 24.98 -21.37 4.48
N ASP A 365 26.13 -21.45 5.13
CA ASP A 365 26.24 -22.00 6.48
C ASP A 365 25.38 -21.19 7.47
N THR A 366 25.34 -19.87 7.29
CA THR A 366 24.49 -18.95 8.07
C THR A 366 23.00 -19.30 7.91
N LEU A 367 22.53 -19.53 6.68
CA LEU A 367 21.14 -19.96 6.41
C LEU A 367 20.86 -21.33 7.01
N HIS A 368 21.75 -22.29 6.79
CA HIS A 368 21.61 -23.65 7.30
C HIS A 368 21.49 -23.69 8.83
N ARG A 369 22.26 -22.88 9.55
CA ARG A 369 22.19 -22.78 11.02
C ARG A 369 20.89 -22.16 11.53
N LEU A 370 20.17 -21.41 10.70
CA LEU A 370 18.81 -20.95 10.99
C LEU A 370 17.73 -21.96 10.58
N GLY A 371 18.12 -23.13 10.07
CA GLY A 371 17.18 -24.11 9.51
C GLY A 371 16.55 -23.66 8.20
N LEU A 372 17.16 -22.70 7.49
CA LEU A 372 16.68 -22.22 6.20
C LEU A 372 17.32 -23.01 5.07
N ASP A 373 16.50 -23.80 4.36
CA ASP A 373 16.90 -24.58 3.19
C ASP A 373 16.69 -23.76 1.91
N GLU A 374 17.77 -23.48 1.18
CA GLU A 374 17.75 -22.72 -0.09
C GLU A 374 16.75 -23.31 -1.11
N LYS A 375 16.57 -24.63 -1.13
CA LYS A 375 15.63 -25.29 -2.04
C LYS A 375 14.18 -24.98 -1.68
N GLN A 376 13.85 -24.95 -0.39
CA GLN A 376 12.51 -24.60 0.08
C GLN A 376 12.20 -23.12 -0.16
N LEU A 377 13.23 -22.27 -0.08
CA LEU A 377 13.14 -20.84 -0.36
C LEU A 377 13.08 -20.52 -1.86
N ARG A 378 13.20 -21.51 -2.76
CA ARG A 378 13.10 -21.34 -4.23
C ARG A 378 14.01 -20.23 -4.74
N LEU A 379 15.20 -20.11 -4.18
CA LEU A 379 16.14 -19.04 -4.53
C LEU A 379 16.81 -19.35 -5.87
N ARG A 380 17.08 -18.31 -6.66
CA ARG A 380 17.88 -18.47 -7.88
C ARG A 380 19.34 -18.70 -7.52
N GLU A 381 19.95 -19.69 -8.15
CA GLU A 381 21.38 -19.93 -8.10
C GLU A 381 22.11 -19.47 -9.38
N PRO A 382 23.38 -19.07 -9.27
CA PRO A 382 24.13 -18.79 -8.04
C PRO A 382 23.72 -17.44 -7.41
N PRO A 383 23.96 -17.21 -6.10
CA PRO A 383 23.85 -15.88 -5.52
C PRO A 383 24.91 -14.94 -6.08
N THR A 384 24.64 -13.64 -6.03
CA THR A 384 25.62 -12.60 -6.38
C THR A 384 26.42 -12.21 -5.16
N VAL A 385 27.73 -12.00 -5.33
CA VAL A 385 28.62 -11.50 -4.29
C VAL A 385 29.08 -10.11 -4.66
N THR A 386 29.05 -9.18 -3.71
CA THR A 386 29.54 -7.81 -3.90
C THR A 386 30.26 -7.36 -2.65
N GLN A 387 31.46 -6.82 -2.79
CA GLN A 387 32.15 -6.18 -1.67
C GLN A 387 31.45 -4.85 -1.35
N VAL A 388 31.36 -4.49 -0.08
CA VAL A 388 30.64 -3.27 0.32
C VAL A 388 31.51 -2.05 0.06
N ASP A 389 31.01 -1.16 -0.78
CA ASP A 389 31.61 0.15 -1.05
C ASP A 389 31.14 1.16 -0.01
N PHE A 390 32.05 2.01 0.47
CA PHE A 390 31.74 3.07 1.43
C PHE A 390 32.32 4.40 0.96
N PRO A 391 31.61 5.54 1.11
CA PRO A 391 32.14 6.85 0.75
C PRO A 391 33.42 7.18 1.51
N GLY A 392 34.47 7.58 0.80
CA GLY A 392 35.73 8.06 1.37
C GLY A 392 35.64 9.53 1.83
N ASP A 393 36.75 10.04 2.37
CA ASP A 393 36.83 11.42 2.88
C ASP A 393 36.86 12.47 1.76
N LYS A 394 37.23 12.06 0.53
CA LYS A 394 37.21 12.90 -0.67
C LYS A 394 35.95 12.67 -1.48
N GLU A 395 35.46 13.74 -2.10
CA GLU A 395 34.42 13.67 -3.13
C GLU A 395 34.86 12.69 -4.22
N ASP A 396 33.99 11.74 -4.57
CA ASP A 396 34.22 10.61 -5.50
C ASP A 396 35.19 9.51 -5.06
N GLU A 397 35.75 9.55 -3.84
CA GLU A 397 36.52 8.43 -3.31
C GLU A 397 35.59 7.36 -2.72
N THR A 398 35.87 6.08 -3.03
CA THR A 398 35.18 4.94 -2.43
C THR A 398 36.20 3.99 -1.80
N VAL A 399 35.88 3.54 -0.59
CA VAL A 399 36.70 2.59 0.17
C VAL A 399 35.96 1.26 0.22
N LEU A 400 36.65 0.19 -0.19
CA LEU A 400 36.13 -1.16 -0.08
C LEU A 400 36.25 -1.66 1.36
N LEU A 401 35.12 -1.91 2.01
CA LEU A 401 35.09 -2.46 3.37
C LEU A 401 35.40 -3.97 3.35
N PRO A 402 35.93 -4.54 4.45
CA PRO A 402 36.11 -5.99 4.59
C PRO A 402 34.77 -6.71 4.88
N LEU A 403 33.74 -6.36 4.11
CA LEU A 403 32.36 -6.83 4.18
C LEU A 403 31.93 -7.26 2.79
N TYR A 404 31.24 -8.39 2.71
CA TYR A 404 30.75 -8.96 1.45
C TYR A 404 29.26 -9.24 1.59
N THR A 405 28.48 -8.69 0.67
CA THR A 405 27.05 -8.97 0.55
C THR A 405 26.86 -10.13 -0.41
N VAL A 406 26.30 -11.23 0.09
CA VAL A 406 25.85 -12.38 -0.70
C VAL A 406 24.33 -12.29 -0.81
N ALA A 407 23.83 -12.11 -2.04
CA ALA A 407 22.42 -11.88 -2.30
C ALA A 407 21.83 -12.92 -3.25
N TRP A 408 20.69 -13.47 -2.87
CA TRP A 408 19.87 -14.35 -3.70
C TRP A 408 18.73 -13.56 -4.34
N HIS A 409 18.41 -13.92 -5.58
CA HIS A 409 17.36 -13.28 -6.37
C HIS A 409 16.14 -14.17 -6.44
N PHE A 410 14.97 -13.56 -6.67
CA PHE A 410 13.77 -14.32 -6.97
C PHE A 410 13.91 -15.10 -8.29
N PRO A 411 13.14 -16.19 -8.47
CA PRO A 411 13.00 -16.84 -9.76
C PRO A 411 12.49 -15.89 -10.86
N PRO A 412 12.87 -16.12 -12.13
CA PRO A 412 12.36 -15.36 -13.27
C PRO A 412 10.84 -15.28 -13.30
N GLY A 413 10.31 -14.10 -13.59
CA GLY A 413 8.88 -13.80 -13.68
C GLY A 413 8.30 -13.15 -12.42
N LEU A 414 9.00 -13.22 -11.29
CA LEU A 414 8.60 -12.54 -10.05
C LEU A 414 9.23 -11.15 -9.88
N GLU A 415 10.23 -10.79 -10.71
CA GLU A 415 10.83 -9.46 -10.70
C GLU A 415 9.80 -8.37 -11.04
N ARG A 416 8.78 -8.67 -11.85
CA ARG A 416 7.67 -7.73 -12.11
C ARG A 416 6.86 -7.38 -10.87
N LYS A 417 6.80 -8.29 -9.89
CA LYS A 417 6.02 -8.14 -8.66
C LYS A 417 6.83 -7.48 -7.54
N PHE A 418 8.12 -7.82 -7.45
CA PHE A 418 8.99 -7.36 -6.36
C PHE A 418 10.04 -6.32 -6.80
N GLY A 419 10.06 -5.94 -8.08
CA GLY A 419 11.03 -5.00 -8.63
C GLY A 419 12.46 -5.52 -8.54
N GLU A 420 13.40 -4.63 -8.21
CA GLU A 420 14.83 -4.94 -8.06
C GLU A 420 15.19 -5.56 -6.70
N MET A 421 14.20 -5.77 -5.82
CA MET A 421 14.42 -6.30 -4.47
C MET A 421 15.01 -7.71 -4.52
N LYS A 422 16.03 -7.92 -3.68
CA LYS A 422 16.63 -9.24 -3.47
C LYS A 422 15.74 -10.08 -2.57
N ALA A 423 15.65 -11.37 -2.85
CA ALA A 423 14.86 -12.30 -2.06
C ALA A 423 15.46 -12.47 -0.67
N LEU A 424 16.79 -12.58 -0.60
CA LEU A 424 17.53 -12.74 0.64
C LEU A 424 18.93 -12.13 0.48
N GLY A 425 19.46 -11.52 1.53
CA GLY A 425 20.82 -11.02 1.60
C GLY A 425 21.48 -11.37 2.92
N VAL A 426 22.75 -11.81 2.86
CA VAL A 426 23.62 -11.99 4.03
C VAL A 426 24.86 -11.15 3.82
N GLN A 427 25.18 -10.28 4.77
CA GLN A 427 26.48 -9.62 4.81
C GLN A 427 27.42 -10.42 5.72
N VAL A 428 28.58 -10.79 5.20
CA VAL A 428 29.63 -11.50 5.95
C VAL A 428 30.85 -10.61 6.14
N SER A 429 31.47 -10.67 7.31
CA SER A 429 32.69 -9.94 7.59
C SER A 429 33.92 -10.80 7.33
N ALA A 430 34.89 -10.27 6.57
CA ALA A 430 36.17 -10.92 6.36
C ALA A 430 37.06 -10.93 7.62
N VAL A 431 36.80 -10.01 8.55
CA VAL A 431 37.53 -9.89 9.81
C VAL A 431 37.10 -11.00 10.77
N THR A 432 35.78 -11.13 10.99
CA THR A 432 35.23 -12.09 11.95
C THR A 432 34.88 -13.45 11.32
N LYS A 433 34.81 -13.53 9.98
CA LYS A 433 34.34 -14.70 9.22
C LYS A 433 32.95 -15.16 9.66
N ARG A 434 32.06 -14.21 9.96
CA ARG A 434 30.68 -14.44 10.42
C ARG A 434 29.70 -13.54 9.68
N ALA A 435 28.42 -13.93 9.69
CA ALA A 435 27.34 -13.05 9.26
C ALA A 435 27.18 -11.89 10.26
N VAL A 436 27.03 -10.68 9.72
CA VAL A 436 26.88 -9.44 10.49
C VAL A 436 25.59 -8.69 10.13
N MET A 437 24.94 -9.07 9.03
CA MET A 437 23.61 -8.61 8.66
C MET A 437 22.89 -9.70 7.88
N PHE A 438 21.58 -9.77 8.06
CA PHE A 438 20.68 -10.65 7.33
C PHE A 438 19.43 -9.89 6.98
N ALA A 439 19.03 -9.91 5.71
CA ALA A 439 17.80 -9.31 5.21
C ALA A 439 17.01 -10.35 4.41
N ASN A 440 15.72 -10.47 4.67
CA ASN A 440 14.91 -11.55 4.14
C ASN A 440 13.54 -11.06 3.65
N ASN A 441 13.41 -10.91 2.33
CA ASN A 441 12.15 -10.57 1.67
C ASN A 441 11.44 -11.81 1.10
N CYS A 442 11.92 -13.02 1.41
CA CYS A 442 11.46 -14.24 0.77
C CYS A 442 10.13 -14.70 1.39
N PRO A 443 9.01 -14.68 0.63
CA PRO A 443 7.69 -15.03 1.16
C PRO A 443 7.52 -16.52 1.45
N TRP A 444 8.46 -17.35 1.02
CA TRP A 444 8.49 -18.80 1.28
C TRP A 444 9.28 -19.16 2.54
N THR A 445 9.80 -18.17 3.28
CA THR A 445 10.48 -18.40 4.55
C THR A 445 9.50 -19.06 5.54
N PRO A 446 9.89 -20.19 6.18
CA PRO A 446 9.08 -20.80 7.23
C PRO A 446 8.77 -19.79 8.33
N LYS A 447 7.51 -19.76 8.76
CA LYS A 447 7.08 -18.88 9.85
C LYS A 447 7.49 -19.48 11.19
N LEU A 448 8.02 -18.63 12.05
CA LEU A 448 8.25 -18.87 13.45
C LEU A 448 6.92 -19.21 14.15
N PRO A 449 6.89 -20.24 15.01
CA PRO A 449 5.68 -20.65 15.68
C PRO A 449 5.22 -19.60 16.69
N LEU A 450 3.90 -19.44 16.79
CA LEU A 450 3.26 -18.66 17.84
C LEU A 450 2.72 -19.60 18.92
N PRO A 451 2.64 -19.15 20.18
CA PRO A 451 2.04 -19.97 21.23
C PRO A 451 0.56 -20.22 20.93
N THR A 452 0.03 -21.35 21.38
CA THR A 452 -1.36 -21.77 21.11
C THR A 452 -2.39 -20.77 21.64
N ASN A 453 -2.05 -20.02 22.70
CA ASN A 453 -2.88 -18.96 23.27
C ASN A 453 -2.59 -17.55 22.70
N TYR A 454 -1.85 -17.43 21.59
CA TYR A 454 -1.47 -16.11 21.04
C TYR A 454 -2.68 -15.21 20.72
N LEU A 455 -3.78 -15.78 20.24
CA LEU A 455 -5.01 -15.02 19.99
C LEU A 455 -5.58 -14.42 21.29
N GLU A 456 -5.51 -15.14 22.41
CA GLU A 456 -5.90 -14.62 23.72
C GLU A 456 -4.97 -13.51 24.18
N ILE A 457 -3.66 -13.68 23.98
CA ILE A 457 -2.63 -12.68 24.30
C ILE A 457 -2.94 -11.34 23.62
N ILE A 458 -3.39 -11.37 22.37
CA ILE A 458 -3.73 -10.17 21.59
C ILE A 458 -5.21 -9.76 21.70
N GLY A 459 -5.97 -10.34 22.64
CA GLY A 459 -7.37 -9.99 22.88
C GLY A 459 -8.33 -10.39 21.76
N VAL A 460 -7.92 -11.30 20.88
CA VAL A 460 -8.74 -11.91 19.82
C VAL A 460 -9.30 -13.22 20.35
N THR A 461 -10.08 -13.17 21.42
CA THR A 461 -10.83 -14.34 21.87
C THR A 461 -12.15 -14.41 21.11
N ASN A 462 -12.41 -15.52 20.42
CA ASN A 462 -13.77 -15.96 20.20
C ASN A 462 -14.36 -16.20 21.59
N ALA A 463 -15.12 -15.25 22.14
CA ALA A 463 -16.06 -15.64 23.18
C ALA A 463 -16.99 -16.65 22.48
N PRO A 464 -17.03 -17.94 22.87
CA PRO A 464 -18.21 -18.70 22.60
C PRO A 464 -19.30 -17.92 23.35
N SER A 465 -20.21 -17.29 22.62
CA SER A 465 -21.51 -17.02 23.23
C SER A 465 -21.95 -18.37 23.79
N GLU A 466 -22.08 -18.47 25.10
CA GLU A 466 -22.79 -19.57 25.74
C GLU A 466 -24.22 -19.56 25.14
N ALA A 467 -24.36 -20.24 24.00
CA ALA A 467 -25.63 -20.55 23.42
C ALA A 467 -26.22 -21.59 24.37
N GLY A 468 -27.14 -21.11 25.21
CA GLY A 468 -27.78 -21.80 26.32
C GLY A 468 -27.80 -23.32 26.19
N SER A 469 -27.01 -23.97 27.03
CA SER A 469 -27.38 -25.27 27.56
C SER A 469 -28.72 -25.09 28.30
N LYS A 470 -29.82 -25.35 27.60
CA LYS A 470 -31.10 -25.60 28.26
C LYS A 470 -30.85 -26.71 29.29
N PRO A 471 -31.20 -26.52 30.57
CA PRO A 471 -31.16 -27.63 31.50
C PRO A 471 -32.16 -28.67 31.01
N ALA A 472 -31.68 -29.88 30.78
CA ALA A 472 -32.57 -31.03 30.58
C ALA A 472 -33.37 -31.22 31.86
N SER A 473 -34.63 -30.82 31.84
CA SER A 473 -35.63 -31.22 32.83
C SER A 473 -35.79 -32.74 32.75
N LYS A 474 -35.51 -33.43 33.85
CA LYS A 474 -36.15 -34.72 34.15
C LYS A 474 -37.43 -34.47 34.91
#